data_AF-A0A267E1E5-F1
#
_entry.id   AF-A0A267E1E5-F1
#
_cell.length_a   1.000
_cell.length_b   1.000
_cell.length_c   1.000
_cell.angle_alpha   90.00
_cell.angle_beta   90.00
_cell.angle_gamma   90.00
#
_symmetry.space_group_name_H-M   'P 1'
#
loop_
_entity.id
_entity.type
_entity.pdbx_description
1 polymer ?
#
loop_
_entity_poly.entity_id
_entity_poly.type
_entity_poly.pdbx_seq_one_letter_code
_entity_poly.pdbx_strand_id
1 'polypeptide(L)'
;MVTFNNLCLKDVGISFYYAGRSFTTVFNALLSYVILGQTTSLKAIICCGFIIVGFLLGVDQEKVSGSLSVSGVVYGLLASLFVALNAIYTKKVLPAVDNNVWKLTLYNNLNAVLIFLPLLVLTGDAGAVAGSQLISSAAFWLVMLASGVLGFAIGYVTGLQIQFTSPLTHNVSGTAKSCAQTVLGYLAYREVKTGLWWLSNVIVLTASFAYALVKRQEMRLQHQLEMARMAAKLEEGADWR
;
A
#
# COMPACT_ATOMS: atom_id res chain seq x y z
N MET A 1 -6.18 2.14 -7.19
CA MET A 1 -4.92 2.49 -6.50
C MET A 1 -4.13 3.59 -7.23
N VAL A 2 -3.67 3.36 -8.46
CA VAL A 2 -2.76 4.28 -9.16
C VAL A 2 -3.39 5.66 -9.41
N THR A 3 -4.64 5.71 -9.86
CA THR A 3 -5.38 6.97 -10.10
C THR A 3 -5.47 7.85 -8.86
N PHE A 4 -5.94 7.29 -7.73
CA PHE A 4 -6.06 8.04 -6.48
C PHE A 4 -4.70 8.46 -5.91
N ASN A 5 -3.64 7.69 -6.13
CA ASN A 5 -2.28 8.12 -5.77
C ASN A 5 -1.83 9.33 -6.57
N ASN A 6 -2.09 9.33 -7.88
CA ASN A 6 -1.73 10.46 -8.75
C ASN A 6 -2.56 11.71 -8.42
N LEU A 7 -3.86 11.55 -8.15
CA LEU A 7 -4.73 12.64 -7.71
C LEU A 7 -4.32 13.19 -6.35
N CYS A 8 -3.90 12.32 -5.42
CA CYS A 8 -3.34 12.75 -4.13
C CYS A 8 -2.08 13.62 -4.34
N LEU A 9 -1.12 13.15 -5.13
CA LEU A 9 0.12 13.91 -5.41
C LEU A 9 -0.11 15.20 -6.21
N LYS A 10 -1.23 15.31 -6.92
CA LYS A 10 -1.64 16.56 -7.59
C LYS A 10 -2.09 17.62 -6.58
N ASP A 11 -2.83 17.21 -5.56
CA ASP A 11 -3.47 18.13 -4.61
C ASP A 11 -2.64 18.33 -3.33
N VAL A 12 -1.62 17.51 -3.10
CA VAL A 12 -0.85 17.44 -1.85
C VAL A 12 0.63 17.21 -2.12
N GLY A 13 1.49 17.89 -1.35
CA GLY A 13 2.94 17.71 -1.39
C GLY A 13 3.43 16.30 -0.99
N ILE A 14 4.58 15.90 -1.55
CA ILE A 14 5.19 14.58 -1.36
C ILE A 14 5.41 14.24 0.13
N SER A 15 5.67 15.25 0.96
CA SER A 15 5.89 15.05 2.40
C SER A 15 4.63 14.57 3.13
N PHE A 16 3.43 15.04 2.77
CA PHE A 16 2.18 14.57 3.40
C PHE A 16 1.65 13.27 2.77
N TYR A 17 2.09 12.92 1.55
CA TYR A 17 1.77 11.65 0.91
C TYR A 17 2.06 10.43 1.80
N TYR A 18 3.13 10.48 2.59
CA TYR A 18 3.48 9.43 3.55
C TYR A 18 2.45 9.24 4.66
N ALA A 19 1.93 10.33 5.21
CA ALA A 19 0.93 10.29 6.26
C ALA A 19 -0.32 9.54 5.75
N GLY A 20 -0.81 9.89 4.56
CA GLY A 20 -1.92 9.19 3.91
C GLY A 20 -1.61 7.71 3.62
N ARG A 21 -0.38 7.38 3.24
CA ARG A 21 0.06 6.00 2.96
C ARG A 21 0.10 5.10 4.18
N SER A 22 0.45 5.64 5.35
CA SER A 22 0.52 4.85 6.59
C SER A 22 -0.82 4.20 6.98
N PHE A 23 -1.94 4.82 6.59
CA PHE A 23 -3.29 4.29 6.76
C PHE A 23 -3.54 2.96 6.03
N THR A 24 -2.71 2.61 5.03
CA THR A 24 -2.75 1.30 4.37
C THR A 24 -2.65 0.17 5.39
N THR A 25 -1.84 0.32 6.44
CA THR A 25 -1.67 -0.66 7.51
C THR A 25 -2.96 -0.86 8.31
N VAL A 26 -3.64 0.24 8.65
CA VAL A 26 -4.91 0.22 9.39
C VAL A 26 -6.01 -0.45 8.54
N PHE A 27 -6.13 -0.07 7.27
CA PHE A 27 -7.07 -0.73 6.36
C PHE A 27 -6.74 -2.20 6.13
N ASN A 28 -5.45 -2.57 6.09
CA ASN A 28 -5.06 -3.96 5.94
C ASN A 28 -5.47 -4.79 7.17
N ALA A 29 -5.31 -4.26 8.38
CA ALA A 29 -5.78 -4.91 9.60
C ALA A 29 -7.30 -5.12 9.57
N LEU A 30 -8.05 -4.08 9.20
CA LEU A 30 -9.51 -4.13 9.12
C LEU A 30 -10.00 -5.11 8.06
N LEU A 31 -9.47 -5.01 6.83
CA LEU A 31 -9.90 -5.85 5.71
C LEU A 31 -9.42 -7.29 5.84
N SER A 32 -8.29 -7.56 6.49
CA SER A 32 -7.87 -8.93 6.79
C SER A 32 -8.82 -9.60 7.79
N TYR A 33 -9.37 -8.83 8.73
CA TYR A 33 -10.41 -9.33 9.62
C TYR A 33 -11.72 -9.59 8.86
N VAL A 34 -12.19 -8.63 8.08
CA VAL A 34 -13.49 -8.71 7.37
C VAL A 34 -13.47 -9.73 6.22
N ILE A 35 -12.43 -9.75 5.38
CA ILE A 35 -12.39 -10.54 4.14
C ILE A 35 -11.79 -11.93 4.37
N LEU A 36 -10.73 -12.03 5.18
CA LEU A 36 -10.02 -13.28 5.43
C LEU A 36 -10.47 -13.99 6.72
N GLY A 37 -11.30 -13.34 7.56
CA GLY A 37 -11.72 -13.88 8.85
C GLY A 37 -10.57 -14.03 9.86
N GLN A 38 -9.42 -13.40 9.61
CA GLN A 38 -8.27 -13.49 10.51
C GLN A 38 -8.49 -12.61 11.73
N THR A 39 -8.44 -13.19 12.92
CA THR A 39 -8.53 -12.43 14.16
C THR A 39 -7.32 -11.50 14.32
N THR A 40 -7.59 -10.28 14.80
CA THR A 40 -6.59 -9.25 15.06
C THR A 40 -6.41 -9.16 16.56
N SER A 41 -5.18 -9.30 17.08
CA SER A 41 -4.99 -9.19 18.53
C SER A 41 -5.20 -7.75 19.00
N LEU A 42 -5.48 -7.61 20.29
CA LEU A 42 -5.57 -6.33 20.98
C LEU A 42 -4.27 -5.50 20.83
N LYS A 43 -3.10 -6.16 20.79
CA LYS A 43 -1.80 -5.50 20.54
C LYS A 43 -1.75 -4.85 19.16
N ALA A 44 -2.26 -5.53 18.13
CA ALA A 44 -2.32 -5.01 16.78
C ALA A 44 -3.32 -3.84 16.64
N ILE A 45 -4.44 -3.89 17.36
CA ILE A 45 -5.42 -2.78 17.43
C ILE A 45 -4.80 -1.53 18.08
N ILE A 46 -4.07 -1.70 19.19
CA ILE A 46 -3.36 -0.59 19.85
C ILE A 46 -2.37 0.08 18.89
N CYS A 47 -1.62 -0.72 18.12
CA CYS A 47 -0.71 -0.17 17.12
C CYS A 47 -1.45 0.63 16.03
N CYS A 48 -2.61 0.16 15.58
CA CYS A 48 -3.45 0.91 14.65
C CYS A 48 -3.93 2.24 15.25
N GLY A 49 -4.27 2.26 16.54
CA GLY A 49 -4.61 3.49 17.27
C GLY A 49 -3.47 4.52 17.24
N PHE A 50 -2.24 4.10 17.51
CA PHE A 50 -1.07 4.99 17.42
C PHE A 50 -0.82 5.52 15.99
N ILE A 51 -1.05 4.71 14.95
CA ILE A 51 -0.97 5.17 13.55
C ILE A 51 -2.00 6.28 13.30
N ILE A 52 -3.24 6.12 13.78
CA ILE A 52 -4.30 7.12 13.63
C ILE A 52 -3.93 8.41 14.37
N VAL A 53 -3.45 8.32 15.61
CA VAL A 53 -3.02 9.50 16.39
C VAL A 53 -1.87 10.22 15.69
N GLY A 54 -0.85 9.48 15.25
CA GLY A 54 0.28 10.05 14.53
C GLY A 54 -0.16 10.73 13.23
N PHE A 55 -1.08 10.13 12.48
CA PHE A 55 -1.65 10.73 11.28
C PHE A 55 -2.42 12.03 11.57
N LEU A 56 -3.29 12.04 12.58
CA LEU A 56 -4.06 13.23 12.95
C LEU A 56 -3.14 14.39 13.36
N LEU A 57 -2.08 14.10 14.11
CA LEU A 57 -1.03 15.08 14.43
C LEU A 57 -0.34 15.62 13.17
N GLY A 58 -0.06 14.76 12.19
CA GLY A 58 0.55 15.18 10.93
C GLY A 58 -0.37 16.06 10.08
N VAL A 59 -1.67 15.70 10.02
CA VAL A 59 -2.72 16.49 9.34
C VAL A 59 -2.86 17.87 9.97
N ASP A 60 -2.85 17.95 11.31
CA ASP A 60 -2.99 19.21 12.02
C ASP A 60 -1.83 20.17 11.71
N GLN A 61 -0.59 19.66 11.67
CA GLN A 61 0.57 20.48 11.32
C GLN A 61 0.55 20.96 9.86
N GLU A 62 0.07 20.15 8.92
CA GLU A 62 -0.10 20.58 7.52
C GLU A 62 -1.26 21.57 7.36
N LYS A 63 -2.32 21.47 8.17
CA LYS A 63 -3.39 22.49 8.23
C LYS A 63 -2.84 23.83 8.69
N VAL A 64 -2.06 23.81 9.79
CA VAL A 64 -1.44 25.02 10.34
C VAL A 64 -0.45 25.64 9.35
N SER A 65 0.21 24.82 8.53
CA SER A 65 1.14 25.28 7.48
C SER A 65 0.43 25.81 6.22
N GLY A 66 -0.91 25.70 6.13
CA GLY A 66 -1.71 26.17 5.00
C GLY A 66 -1.60 25.33 3.71
N SER A 67 -0.87 24.21 3.75
CA SER A 67 -0.63 23.32 2.61
C SER A 67 -1.67 22.20 2.47
N LEU A 68 -2.63 22.10 3.39
CA LEU A 68 -3.58 20.99 3.41
C LEU A 68 -4.72 21.17 2.40
N SER A 69 -4.77 20.28 1.41
CA SER A 69 -5.96 20.06 0.58
C SER A 69 -6.83 18.93 1.12
N VAL A 70 -8.11 19.21 1.39
CA VAL A 70 -9.09 18.21 1.85
C VAL A 70 -9.31 17.12 0.79
N SER A 71 -9.34 17.48 -0.50
CA SER A 71 -9.49 16.51 -1.59
C SER A 71 -8.30 15.53 -1.62
N GLY A 72 -7.08 16.04 -1.43
CA GLY A 72 -5.89 15.20 -1.42
C GLY A 72 -5.82 14.27 -0.19
N VAL A 73 -6.30 14.70 0.98
CA VAL A 73 -6.45 13.80 2.15
C VAL A 73 -7.39 12.64 1.82
N VAL A 74 -8.56 12.94 1.22
CA VAL A 74 -9.55 11.93 0.83
C VAL A 74 -8.97 10.97 -0.22
N TYR A 75 -8.30 11.50 -1.25
CA TYR A 75 -7.62 10.68 -2.26
C TYR A 75 -6.51 9.83 -1.67
N GLY A 76 -5.75 10.34 -0.69
CA GLY A 76 -4.74 9.58 0.05
C GLY A 76 -5.35 8.40 0.82
N LEU A 77 -6.44 8.62 1.54
CA LEU A 77 -7.15 7.57 2.28
C LEU A 77 -7.74 6.50 1.33
N LEU A 78 -8.40 6.93 0.25
CA LEU A 78 -8.93 6.02 -0.77
C LEU A 78 -7.79 5.24 -1.44
N ALA A 79 -6.69 5.90 -1.78
CA ALA A 79 -5.53 5.23 -2.35
C ALA A 79 -5.03 4.12 -1.41
N SER A 80 -4.85 4.41 -0.13
CA SER A 80 -4.44 3.45 0.89
C SER A 80 -5.42 2.28 1.06
N LEU A 81 -6.72 2.55 1.00
CA LEU A 81 -7.76 1.52 1.01
C LEU A 81 -7.63 0.57 -0.19
N PHE A 82 -7.52 1.11 -1.41
CA PHE A 82 -7.36 0.30 -2.62
C PHE A 82 -6.03 -0.44 -2.66
N VAL A 83 -4.96 0.09 -2.06
CA VAL A 83 -3.68 -0.63 -1.92
C VAL A 83 -3.88 -1.86 -1.05
N ALA A 84 -4.51 -1.70 0.11
CA ALA A 84 -4.78 -2.80 1.03
C ALA A 84 -5.68 -3.86 0.39
N LEU A 85 -6.76 -3.45 -0.27
CA LEU A 85 -7.64 -4.34 -1.04
C LEU A 85 -6.86 -5.10 -2.12
N ASN A 86 -6.07 -4.39 -2.93
CA ASN A 86 -5.30 -5.01 -4.00
C ASN A 86 -4.33 -6.07 -3.46
N ALA A 87 -3.62 -5.78 -2.36
CA ALA A 87 -2.70 -6.74 -1.73
C ALA A 87 -3.43 -7.99 -1.22
N ILE A 88 -4.60 -7.82 -0.60
CA ILE A 88 -5.42 -8.92 -0.07
C ILE A 88 -5.97 -9.79 -1.21
N TYR A 89 -6.57 -9.18 -2.24
CA TYR A 89 -7.10 -9.92 -3.39
C TYR A 89 -6.00 -10.57 -4.22
N THR A 90 -4.84 -9.92 -4.39
CA THR A 90 -3.66 -10.53 -5.01
C THR A 90 -3.31 -11.85 -4.32
N LYS A 91 -3.23 -11.84 -2.98
CA LYS A 91 -2.98 -13.08 -2.21
C LYS A 91 -4.08 -14.12 -2.41
N LYS A 92 -5.35 -13.70 -2.38
CA LYS A 92 -6.50 -14.60 -2.46
C LYS A 92 -6.64 -15.26 -3.84
N VAL A 93 -6.29 -14.53 -4.91
CA VAL A 93 -6.43 -14.99 -6.31
C VAL A 93 -5.16 -15.68 -6.80
N LEU A 94 -4.00 -15.47 -6.17
CA LEU A 94 -2.73 -16.09 -6.57
C LEU A 94 -2.81 -17.64 -6.69
N PRO A 95 -3.46 -18.38 -5.78
CA PRO A 95 -3.65 -19.82 -5.94
C PRO A 95 -4.50 -20.22 -7.16
N ALA A 96 -5.43 -19.36 -7.60
CA ALA A 96 -6.32 -19.63 -8.73
C ALA A 96 -5.62 -19.47 -10.10
N VAL A 97 -4.42 -18.89 -10.12
CA VAL A 97 -3.60 -18.69 -11.34
C VAL A 97 -2.31 -19.53 -11.30
N ASP A 98 -2.36 -20.69 -10.65
CA ASP A 98 -1.24 -21.63 -10.45
C ASP A 98 -0.04 -20.99 -9.72
N ASN A 99 -0.29 -20.03 -8.82
CA ASN A 99 0.73 -19.21 -8.17
C ASN A 99 1.68 -18.50 -9.16
N ASN A 100 1.25 -18.27 -10.40
CA ASN A 100 2.05 -17.60 -11.40
C ASN A 100 1.79 -16.08 -11.40
N VAL A 101 2.73 -15.33 -10.83
CA VAL A 101 2.70 -13.86 -10.78
C VAL A 101 2.66 -13.22 -12.17
N TRP A 102 3.27 -13.84 -13.18
CA TRP A 102 3.23 -13.32 -14.56
C TRP A 102 1.82 -13.36 -15.12
N LYS A 103 1.10 -14.48 -14.96
CA LYS A 103 -0.29 -14.58 -15.40
C LYS A 103 -1.15 -13.56 -14.68
N LEU A 104 -0.99 -13.43 -13.36
CA LEU A 104 -1.74 -12.46 -12.56
C LEU A 104 -1.51 -11.02 -13.03
N THR A 105 -0.25 -10.66 -13.26
CA THR A 105 0.15 -9.32 -13.71
C THR A 105 -0.38 -9.03 -15.12
N LEU A 106 -0.34 -10.03 -16.01
CA LEU A 106 -0.90 -9.93 -17.36
C LEU A 106 -2.41 -9.67 -17.32
N TYR A 107 -3.17 -10.47 -16.57
CA TYR A 107 -4.62 -10.28 -16.41
C TYR A 107 -4.94 -8.92 -15.80
N ASN A 108 -4.19 -8.51 -14.78
CA ASN A 108 -4.40 -7.22 -14.13
C ASN A 108 -4.14 -6.04 -15.08
N ASN A 109 -3.06 -6.08 -15.87
CA ASN A 109 -2.76 -5.03 -16.84
C ASN A 109 -3.75 -4.99 -18.00
N LEU A 110 -4.19 -6.15 -18.48
CA LEU A 110 -5.19 -6.23 -19.56
C LEU A 110 -6.54 -5.69 -19.09
N ASN A 111 -7.00 -6.08 -17.90
CA ASN A 111 -8.19 -5.51 -17.28
C ASN A 111 -8.03 -4.00 -17.06
N ALA A 112 -6.85 -3.53 -16.67
CA ALA A 112 -6.59 -2.11 -16.53
C ALA A 112 -6.77 -1.37 -17.85
N VAL A 113 -6.19 -1.84 -18.97
CA VAL A 113 -6.39 -1.21 -20.29
C VAL A 113 -7.87 -1.12 -20.65
N LEU A 114 -8.63 -2.20 -20.45
CA LEU A 114 -10.05 -2.25 -20.76
C LEU A 114 -10.89 -1.29 -19.90
N ILE A 115 -10.55 -1.10 -18.62
CA ILE A 115 -11.27 -0.21 -17.71
C ILE A 115 -10.84 1.26 -17.89
N PHE A 116 -9.55 1.52 -18.11
CA PHE A 116 -9.02 2.88 -18.20
C PHE A 116 -9.36 3.56 -19.52
N LEU A 117 -9.48 2.84 -20.64
CA LEU A 117 -9.87 3.43 -21.93
C LEU A 117 -11.23 4.17 -21.89
N PRO A 118 -12.36 3.55 -21.46
CA PRO A 118 -13.63 4.27 -21.35
C PRO A 118 -13.58 5.34 -20.27
N LEU A 119 -12.85 5.10 -19.17
CA LEU A 119 -12.71 6.08 -18.10
C LEU A 119 -12.05 7.37 -18.58
N LEU A 120 -11.00 7.29 -19.40
CA LEU A 120 -10.32 8.46 -19.99
C LEU A 120 -11.25 9.33 -20.86
N VAL A 121 -12.21 8.70 -21.54
CA VAL A 121 -13.20 9.43 -22.35
C VAL A 121 -14.23 10.09 -21.43
N LEU A 122 -14.71 9.38 -20.41
CA LEU A 122 -15.73 9.89 -19.47
C LEU A 122 -15.21 11.02 -18.58
N THR A 123 -13.93 11.00 -18.20
CA THR A 123 -13.32 12.08 -17.39
C THR A 123 -12.94 13.30 -18.22
N GLY A 124 -12.98 13.20 -19.56
CA GLY A 124 -12.53 14.26 -20.48
C GLY A 124 -11.01 14.35 -20.63
N ASP A 125 -10.25 13.47 -19.95
CA ASP A 125 -8.78 13.45 -20.03
C ASP A 125 -8.30 13.14 -21.44
N ALA A 126 -9.05 12.34 -22.22
CA ALA A 126 -8.73 12.07 -23.62
C ALA A 126 -8.67 13.36 -24.46
N GLY A 127 -9.59 14.29 -24.22
CA GLY A 127 -9.61 15.60 -24.90
C GLY A 127 -8.47 16.51 -24.43
N ALA A 128 -8.20 16.54 -23.12
CA ALA A 128 -7.09 17.31 -22.55
C ALA A 128 -5.72 16.83 -23.06
N VAL A 129 -5.56 15.51 -23.21
CA VAL A 129 -4.35 14.90 -23.79
C VAL A 129 -4.25 15.28 -25.26
N ALA A 130 -5.30 15.07 -26.07
CA ALA A 130 -5.31 15.39 -27.50
C ALA A 130 -5.01 16.86 -27.82
N GLY A 131 -5.45 17.79 -26.97
CA GLY A 131 -5.17 19.22 -27.10
C GLY A 131 -3.77 19.66 -26.62
N SER A 132 -3.00 18.76 -26.01
CA SER A 132 -1.69 19.07 -25.44
C SER A 132 -0.58 19.07 -26.50
N GLN A 133 0.21 20.14 -26.53
CA GLN A 133 1.40 20.23 -27.37
C GLN A 133 2.46 19.16 -27.04
N LEU A 134 2.41 18.57 -25.84
CA LEU A 134 3.35 17.54 -25.40
C LEU A 134 3.20 16.22 -26.18
N ILE A 135 2.04 15.92 -26.78
CA ILE A 135 1.86 14.71 -27.61
C ILE A 135 2.82 14.68 -28.79
N SER A 136 3.16 15.85 -29.34
CA SER A 136 4.05 15.94 -30.49
C SER A 136 5.53 15.81 -30.12
N SER A 137 5.86 15.80 -28.82
CA SER A 137 7.24 15.76 -28.33
C SER A 137 7.76 14.32 -28.19
N ALA A 138 8.87 14.01 -28.85
CA ALA A 138 9.55 12.73 -28.69
C ALA A 138 10.07 12.52 -27.26
N ALA A 139 10.48 13.59 -26.57
CA ALA A 139 10.95 13.52 -25.19
C ALA A 139 9.83 13.09 -24.23
N PHE A 140 8.60 13.57 -24.47
CA PHE A 140 7.43 13.14 -23.70
C PHE A 140 7.21 11.63 -23.84
N TRP A 141 7.20 11.11 -25.06
CA TRP A 141 7.03 9.67 -25.30
C TRP A 141 8.17 8.84 -24.72
N LEU A 142 9.41 9.32 -24.75
CA LEU A 142 10.55 8.64 -24.13
C LEU A 142 10.37 8.52 -22.61
N VAL A 143 10.02 9.62 -21.93
CA VAL A 143 9.76 9.59 -20.48
C VAL A 143 8.54 8.72 -20.15
N MET A 144 7.48 8.76 -20.98
CA MET A 144 6.31 7.92 -20.82
C MET A 144 6.63 6.42 -20.98
N LEU A 145 7.40 6.04 -22.01
CA LEU A 145 7.87 4.67 -22.20
C LEU A 145 8.78 4.22 -21.05
N ALA A 146 9.74 5.05 -20.66
CA ALA A 146 10.65 4.74 -19.56
C ALA A 146 9.88 4.54 -18.24
N SER A 147 8.94 5.43 -17.92
CA SER A 147 8.10 5.30 -16.72
C SER A 147 7.17 4.07 -16.80
N GLY A 148 6.67 3.71 -17.97
CA GLY A 148 5.89 2.49 -18.20
C GLY A 148 6.71 1.22 -17.95
N VAL A 149 7.94 1.15 -18.46
CA VAL A 149 8.88 0.03 -18.24
C VAL A 149 9.21 -0.11 -16.75
N LEU A 150 9.53 1.00 -16.08
CA LEU A 150 9.81 1.01 -14.64
C LEU A 150 8.57 0.64 -13.82
N GLY A 151 7.38 1.12 -14.21
CA GLY A 151 6.11 0.78 -13.57
C GLY A 151 5.79 -0.71 -13.69
N PHE A 152 5.99 -1.30 -14.87
CA PHE A 152 5.88 -2.73 -15.09
C PHE A 152 6.86 -3.52 -14.22
N ALA A 153 8.13 -3.11 -14.19
CA ALA A 153 9.16 -3.76 -13.39
C ALA A 153 8.84 -3.72 -11.88
N ILE A 154 8.37 -2.58 -11.37
CA ILE A 154 7.93 -2.45 -9.97
C ILE A 154 6.72 -3.36 -9.70
N GLY A 155 5.73 -3.38 -10.58
CA GLY A 155 4.56 -4.24 -10.45
C GLY A 155 4.94 -5.72 -10.37
N TYR A 156 5.88 -6.14 -11.23
CA TYR A 156 6.41 -7.50 -11.24
C TYR A 156 7.16 -7.84 -9.95
N VAL A 157 8.13 -7.01 -9.54
CA VAL A 157 8.92 -7.22 -8.31
C VAL A 157 8.01 -7.23 -7.07
N THR A 158 7.00 -6.37 -7.02
CA THR A 158 5.99 -6.37 -5.95
C THR A 158 5.22 -7.70 -5.91
N GLY A 159 4.79 -8.22 -7.06
CA GLY A 159 4.12 -9.52 -7.14
C GLY A 159 5.01 -10.67 -6.66
N LEU A 160 6.27 -10.71 -7.12
CA LEU A 160 7.26 -11.69 -6.67
C LEU A 160 7.51 -11.59 -5.16
N GLN A 161 7.61 -10.37 -4.63
CA GLN A 161 7.80 -10.16 -3.20
C GLN A 161 6.63 -10.75 -2.40
N ILE A 162 5.39 -10.51 -2.82
CA ILE A 162 4.20 -11.08 -2.16
C ILE A 162 4.21 -12.62 -2.24
N GLN A 163 4.60 -13.17 -3.39
CA GLN A 163 4.68 -14.62 -3.62
C GLN A 163 5.73 -15.30 -2.73
N PHE A 164 6.97 -14.80 -2.70
CA PHE A 164 8.08 -15.42 -1.97
C PHE A 164 8.13 -15.07 -0.48
N THR A 165 7.39 -14.06 -0.04
CA THR A 165 7.37 -13.65 1.36
C THR A 165 5.96 -13.78 1.94
N SER A 166 5.32 -12.66 2.24
CA SER A 166 3.92 -12.61 2.63
C SER A 166 3.39 -11.21 2.33
N PRO A 167 2.07 -11.04 2.18
CA PRO A 167 1.46 -9.71 2.07
C PRO A 167 1.83 -8.80 3.25
N LEU A 168 2.02 -9.38 4.46
CA LEU A 168 2.47 -8.62 5.61
C LEU A 168 3.88 -8.07 5.39
N THR A 169 4.83 -8.91 4.96
CA THR A 169 6.21 -8.49 4.67
C THR A 169 6.26 -7.42 3.58
N HIS A 170 5.46 -7.59 2.52
CA HIS A 170 5.30 -6.58 1.47
C HIS A 170 4.84 -5.23 2.05
N ASN A 171 3.81 -5.22 2.91
CA ASN A 171 3.35 -3.97 3.53
C ASN A 171 4.42 -3.30 4.38
N VAL A 172 5.19 -4.07 5.15
CA VAL A 172 6.32 -3.52 5.95
C VAL A 172 7.36 -2.87 5.06
N SER A 173 7.76 -3.55 3.99
CA SER A 173 8.71 -3.00 3.03
C SER A 173 8.15 -1.75 2.33
N GLY A 174 6.84 -1.73 2.06
CA GLY A 174 6.14 -0.58 1.50
C GLY A 174 6.18 0.63 2.44
N THR A 175 6.00 0.41 3.74
CA THR A 175 6.13 1.46 4.76
C THR A 175 7.56 1.98 4.84
N ALA A 176 8.56 1.09 4.86
CA ALA A 176 9.97 1.48 4.87
C ALA A 176 10.35 2.29 3.61
N LYS A 177 9.92 1.83 2.42
CA LYS A 177 10.07 2.56 1.16
C LYS A 177 9.44 3.96 1.24
N SER A 178 8.24 4.04 1.78
CA SER A 178 7.51 5.31 1.90
C SER A 178 8.22 6.26 2.87
N CYS A 179 8.80 5.76 3.97
CA CYS A 179 9.61 6.57 4.89
C CYS A 179 10.87 7.11 4.22
N ALA A 180 11.60 6.25 3.49
CA ALA A 180 12.76 6.69 2.74
C ALA A 180 12.37 7.78 1.73
N GLN A 181 11.23 7.63 1.06
CA GLN A 181 10.68 8.63 0.15
C GLN A 181 10.36 9.96 0.86
N THR A 182 9.84 9.94 2.08
CA THR A 182 9.59 11.15 2.89
C THR A 182 10.88 11.90 3.20
N VAL A 183 11.90 11.18 3.68
CA VAL A 183 13.20 11.77 4.03
C VAL A 183 13.87 12.34 2.77
N LEU A 184 13.83 11.60 1.66
CA LEU A 184 14.34 12.08 0.38
C LEU A 184 13.55 13.29 -0.13
N GLY A 185 12.22 13.31 0.03
CA GLY A 185 11.38 14.46 -0.31
C GLY A 185 11.76 15.71 0.47
N TYR A 186 11.89 15.58 1.80
CA TYR A 186 12.36 16.66 2.66
C TYR A 186 13.72 17.21 2.21
N LEU A 187 14.70 16.33 1.93
CA LEU A 187 16.04 16.73 1.52
C LEU A 187 16.07 17.35 0.11
N ALA A 188 15.37 16.76 -0.85
CA ALA A 188 15.39 17.18 -2.24
C ALA A 188 14.64 18.50 -2.47
N TYR A 189 13.47 18.66 -1.83
CA TYR A 189 12.65 19.86 -1.97
C TYR A 189 12.96 20.94 -0.93
N ARG A 190 13.92 20.67 0.00
CA ARG A 190 14.34 21.59 1.07
C ARG A 190 13.15 22.15 1.85
N GLU A 191 12.16 21.33 2.11
CA GLU A 191 10.96 21.75 2.84
C GLU A 191 11.29 22.01 4.31
N VAL A 192 10.82 23.13 4.87
CA VAL A 192 10.94 23.39 6.32
C VAL A 192 9.72 22.81 7.01
N LYS A 193 9.92 21.81 7.87
CA LYS A 193 8.85 21.14 8.63
C LYS A 193 9.04 21.33 10.14
N THR A 194 7.93 21.41 10.86
CA THR A 194 7.94 21.60 12.31
C THR A 194 8.43 20.36 13.04
N GLY A 195 8.91 20.52 14.28
CA GLY A 195 9.30 19.37 15.12
C GLY A 195 8.14 18.42 15.41
N LEU A 196 6.91 18.94 15.52
CA LEU A 196 5.70 18.12 15.68
C LEU A 196 5.40 17.26 14.45
N TRP A 197 5.70 17.76 13.25
CA TRP A 197 5.55 16.99 12.02
C TRP A 197 6.51 15.80 11.98
N TRP A 198 7.76 15.98 12.43
CA TRP A 198 8.72 14.89 12.58
C TRP A 198 8.29 13.89 13.65
N LEU A 199 7.78 14.38 14.79
CA LEU A 199 7.25 13.52 15.84
C LEU A 199 6.08 12.65 15.35
N SER A 200 5.16 13.23 14.57
CA SER A 200 4.08 12.50 13.90
C SER A 200 4.64 11.37 13.02
N ASN A 201 5.62 11.66 12.17
CA ASN A 201 6.23 10.66 11.29
C ASN A 201 6.90 9.52 12.08
N VAL A 202 7.60 9.84 13.18
CA VAL A 202 8.24 8.86 14.05
C VAL A 202 7.19 7.97 14.75
N ILE A 203 6.10 8.56 15.27
CA ILE A 203 4.99 7.81 15.88
C ILE A 203 4.38 6.85 14.86
N VAL A 204 4.05 7.34 13.66
CA VAL A 204 3.45 6.52 12.60
C VAL A 204 4.38 5.38 12.18
N LEU A 205 5.67 5.65 12.04
CA LEU A 205 6.66 4.66 11.64
C LEU A 205 6.86 3.58 12.70
N THR A 206 7.07 3.99 13.95
CA THR A 206 7.28 3.07 15.08
C THR A 206 6.03 2.22 15.32
N ALA A 207 4.83 2.81 15.24
CA ALA A 207 3.58 2.07 15.37
C ALA A 207 3.36 1.08 14.21
N SER A 208 3.68 1.47 12.97
CA SER A 208 3.60 0.58 11.80
C SER A 208 4.59 -0.59 11.90
N PHE A 209 5.80 -0.33 12.38
CA PHE A 209 6.80 -1.36 12.63
C PHE A 209 6.38 -2.30 13.76
N ALA A 210 5.89 -1.76 14.88
CA ALA A 210 5.37 -2.54 15.99
C ALA A 210 4.20 -3.43 15.57
N TYR A 211 3.24 -2.89 14.80
CA TYR A 211 2.12 -3.64 14.22
C TYR A 211 2.63 -4.86 13.43
N ALA A 212 3.63 -4.65 12.58
CA ALA A 212 4.20 -5.71 11.77
C ALA A 212 4.88 -6.81 12.60
N LEU A 213 5.61 -6.43 13.65
CA LEU A 213 6.22 -7.39 14.57
C LEU A 213 5.17 -8.21 15.31
N VAL A 214 4.13 -7.56 15.83
CA VAL A 214 3.01 -8.24 16.51
C VAL A 214 2.35 -9.22 15.56
N LYS A 215 2.03 -8.80 14.33
CA LYS A 215 1.36 -9.68 13.37
C LYS A 215 2.25 -10.82 12.89
N ARG A 216 3.56 -10.58 12.78
CA ARG A 216 4.55 -11.63 12.47
C ARG A 216 4.62 -12.67 13.59
N GLN A 217 4.58 -12.25 14.86
CA GLN A 217 4.56 -13.17 16.00
C GLN A 217 3.26 -13.99 16.04
N GLU A 218 2.11 -13.35 15.82
CA GLU A 218 0.81 -14.05 15.73
C GLU A 218 0.80 -15.14 14.67
N MET A 219 1.26 -14.84 13.45
CA MET A 219 1.30 -15.82 12.36
C MET A 219 2.24 -16.99 12.68
N ARG A 220 3.38 -16.74 13.31
CA ARG A 220 4.30 -17.81 13.74
C ARG A 220 3.66 -18.71 14.78
N LEU A 221 2.98 -18.14 15.77
CA LEU A 221 2.30 -18.90 16.81
C LEU A 221 1.16 -19.74 16.23
N GLN A 222 0.35 -19.18 15.32
CA GLN A 222 -0.71 -19.91 14.64
C GLN A 222 -0.15 -21.11 13.85
N HIS A 223 0.92 -20.91 13.09
CA HIS A 223 1.56 -21.99 12.34
C HIS A 223 2.10 -23.11 13.24
N GLN A 224 2.75 -22.75 14.37
CA GLN A 224 3.22 -23.73 15.35
C GLN A 224 2.08 -24.53 15.98
N LEU A 225 0.96 -23.86 16.32
CA LEU A 225 -0.23 -24.52 16.85
C LEU A 225 -0.88 -25.46 15.83
N GLU A 226 -0.91 -25.09 14.55
CA GLU A 226 -1.40 -25.98 13.48
C GLU A 226 -0.50 -27.21 13.32
N MET A 227 0.82 -27.03 13.31
CA MET A 227 1.77 -28.15 13.24
C MET A 227 1.64 -29.09 14.45
N ALA A 228 1.52 -28.54 15.67
CA ALA A 228 1.32 -29.33 16.87
C ALA A 228 -0.01 -30.11 16.83
N ARG A 229 -1.09 -29.50 16.33
CA ARG A 229 -2.39 -30.18 16.13
C ARG A 229 -2.31 -31.30 15.09
N MET A 230 -1.54 -31.10 14.01
CA MET A 230 -1.33 -32.17 13.02
C MET A 230 -0.52 -33.33 13.60
N ALA A 231 0.54 -33.03 14.38
CA ALA A 231 1.33 -34.05 15.06
C ALA A 231 0.50 -34.87 16.06
N ALA A 232 -0.29 -34.20 16.91
CA ALA A 232 -1.18 -34.87 17.86
C ALA A 232 -2.22 -35.79 17.17
N LYS A 233 -2.79 -35.36 16.03
CA LYS A 233 -3.70 -36.19 15.23
C LYS A 233 -3.03 -37.40 14.59
N LEU A 234 -1.73 -37.31 14.27
CA LEU A 234 -0.96 -38.44 13.74
C LEU A 234 -0.61 -39.45 14.85
N GLU A 235 -0.36 -38.99 16.07
CA GLU A 235 -0.13 -39.85 17.24
C GLU A 235 -1.42 -40.58 17.65
N GLU A 236 -2.55 -39.87 17.79
CA GLU A 236 -3.87 -40.50 18.03
C GLU A 236 -4.29 -41.42 16.87
N GLY A 237 -3.88 -41.09 15.64
CA GLY A 237 -4.07 -41.89 14.45
C GLY A 237 -3.08 -43.04 14.27
N ALA A 238 -2.11 -43.21 15.16
CA ALA A 238 -1.18 -44.35 15.16
C ALA A 238 -1.60 -45.39 16.21
N ASP A 239 -2.23 -44.98 17.30
CA ASP A 239 -2.67 -45.83 18.42
C ASP A 239 -3.86 -46.77 18.11
N TRP A 240 -4.47 -46.68 16.93
CA TRP A 240 -5.56 -47.61 16.51
C TRP A 240 -5.08 -48.79 15.65
N ARG A 241 -3.79 -48.87 15.29
CA ARG A 241 -3.19 -49.98 14.53
C ARG A 241 -2.36 -50.89 15.43
#